data_AF-A0A075AX61-F1
#
_entry.id   AF-A0A075AX61-F1
#
_cell.length_a   1.000
_cell.length_b   1.000
_cell.length_c   1.000
_cell.angle_alpha   90.00
_cell.angle_beta   90.00
_cell.angle_gamma   90.00
#
_symmetry.space_group_name_H-M   'P 1'
#
loop_
_entity.id
_entity.type
_entity.pdbx_description
1 polymer ?
#
loop_
_entity_poly.entity_id
_entity_poly.type
_entity_poly.pdbx_seq_one_letter_code
_entity_poly.pdbx_strand_id
1 'polypeptide(L)'
;MKIFFCLTLVFSSIAVIVAPPVQDMCNRPLDLLLLGYYGTGKSTLVNVLNNLCDLDSGDEEEIAKTSTSESLCTKECANYLCTNGTRSLNIVDTPGFTDNENEFDQISTQISDNVPVLLKQGIDAFFVLSPVGRLSDAERVKLINFVKSLITEEGYGRGFIVFTFADNILIDESKEAEKINEFKSGILAVAPEAENFLNAVQFMFYRHSVATEKINGRKKRYSLEESRQRFMRETYSKIHENCVANRGRKFSTKTMIEATENYERLKAEVISYREEREELKKSARIILENSSNLSTDFQEIFAKIEGSTPESLDVEISGPKTLEQIHSLEREFAENERTKKLKGEVFRFNFIKDQIQGAARNVTLLSRDVDAALTEYNAVREIYVNKIDKMKPFNIRRAGELLLEYAIDRLFFGSMHALERKTQIVEGFDRAYDYYVRLYKSKAKTYAKPLLTVEHPTLGEYNFYIISLKEILASVIESTTELKNTEINPYLADAPREIKEEMLAKFRGLNRNSLELMDVLATVPLFNVDPAKNPTLELRIQETLSYPIYATDLTKFNQ
;
A
#
# COMPACT_ATOMS: atom_id res chain seq x y z
N MET A 1 19.62 6.81 37.64
CA MET A 1 20.44 6.85 36.40
C MET A 1 19.58 7.39 35.27
N LYS A 2 19.72 8.69 35.01
CA LYS A 2 19.27 9.35 33.78
C LYS A 2 20.42 9.21 32.79
N ILE A 3 20.17 8.74 31.57
CA ILE A 3 20.88 8.99 30.30
C ILE A 3 20.20 8.06 29.28
N PHE A 4 19.22 8.57 28.54
CA PHE A 4 18.80 8.08 27.23
C PHE A 4 17.99 9.21 26.58
N PHE A 5 18.69 10.31 26.28
CA PHE A 5 18.15 11.46 25.59
C PHE A 5 19.32 12.22 24.95
N CYS A 6 19.89 11.69 23.85
CA CYS A 6 20.85 12.41 22.99
C CYS A 6 21.25 11.58 21.75
N LEU A 7 20.32 11.32 20.83
CA LEU A 7 20.68 10.86 19.48
C LEU A 7 19.58 11.13 18.43
N THR A 8 19.15 12.39 18.35
CA THR A 8 18.37 12.92 17.21
C THR A 8 18.77 14.36 16.89
N LEU A 9 20.08 14.62 16.79
CA LEU A 9 20.62 15.85 16.22
C LEU A 9 21.86 15.49 15.40
N VAL A 10 21.91 16.02 14.18
CA VAL A 10 22.98 15.92 13.15
C VAL A 10 22.69 14.90 12.03
N PHE A 11 21.68 15.22 11.21
CA PHE A 11 21.79 15.15 9.74
C PHE A 11 20.97 16.31 9.15
N SER A 12 21.34 17.54 9.52
CA SER A 12 21.06 18.72 8.70
C SER A 12 22.17 18.78 7.65
N SER A 13 22.04 17.94 6.63
CA SER A 13 22.74 18.18 5.37
C SER A 13 22.13 19.44 4.77
N ILE A 14 22.81 20.57 5.01
CA ILE A 14 22.66 21.77 4.20
C ILE A 14 22.97 21.33 2.77
N ALA A 15 21.93 20.98 2.03
CA ALA A 15 21.98 21.00 0.58
C ALA A 15 22.26 22.47 0.25
N VAL A 16 23.53 22.77 -0.05
CA VAL A 16 23.88 23.99 -0.76
C VAL A 16 23.18 23.84 -2.11
N ILE A 17 21.97 24.38 -2.21
CA ILE A 17 21.31 24.61 -3.49
C ILE A 17 22.22 25.61 -4.19
N VAL A 18 23.18 25.11 -4.96
CA VAL A 18 23.90 25.91 -5.93
C VAL A 18 22.81 26.42 -6.85
N ALA A 19 22.44 27.69 -6.70
CA ALA A 19 21.48 28.32 -7.58
C ALA A 19 21.99 28.08 -9.02
N PRO A 20 21.16 27.56 -9.93
CA PRO A 20 21.59 27.37 -11.30
C PRO A 20 22.15 28.70 -11.82
N PRO A 21 23.21 28.66 -12.65
CA PRO A 21 23.77 29.88 -13.21
C PRO A 21 22.65 30.70 -13.84
N VAL A 22 22.64 32.02 -13.61
CA VAL A 22 21.53 32.93 -14.00
C VAL A 22 21.12 32.78 -15.47
N GLN A 23 22.06 32.38 -16.33
CA GLN A 23 21.84 32.12 -17.76
C GLN A 23 20.93 30.92 -18.03
N ASP A 24 20.90 29.93 -17.15
CA ASP A 24 20.05 28.74 -17.27
C ASP A 24 18.59 29.03 -16.89
N MET A 25 18.36 30.03 -16.02
CA MET A 25 17.01 30.40 -15.55
C MET A 25 16.14 31.03 -16.64
N CYS A 26 16.75 31.58 -17.70
CA CYS A 26 16.06 32.20 -18.84
C CYS A 26 16.08 31.32 -20.10
N ASN A 27 16.49 30.04 -20.00
CA ASN A 27 16.47 29.05 -21.09
C ASN A 27 15.12 28.32 -21.21
N ARG A 28 14.03 29.01 -20.88
CA ARG A 28 12.65 28.53 -20.95
C ARG A 28 11.82 29.45 -21.86
N PRO A 29 10.62 29.04 -22.30
CA PRO A 29 9.68 29.98 -22.88
C PRO A 29 9.45 31.16 -21.91
N LEU A 30 9.55 32.39 -22.44
CA LEU A 30 9.27 33.61 -21.68
C LEU A 30 7.84 34.09 -21.96
N ASP A 31 7.11 34.43 -20.90
CA ASP A 31 5.70 34.81 -20.96
C ASP A 31 5.53 36.28 -21.33
N LEU A 32 4.92 36.53 -22.49
CA LEU A 32 4.67 37.86 -23.05
C LEU A 32 3.17 38.14 -23.16
N LEU A 33 2.71 39.23 -22.53
CA LEU A 33 1.34 39.72 -22.66
C LEU A 33 1.26 40.88 -23.67
N LEU A 34 0.34 40.82 -24.64
CA LEU A 34 0.11 41.91 -25.59
C LEU A 34 -1.18 42.67 -25.25
N LEU A 35 -1.10 43.99 -25.07
CA LEU A 35 -2.23 44.88 -24.78
C LEU A 35 -2.28 46.04 -25.77
N GLY A 36 -3.48 46.52 -26.09
CA GLY A 36 -3.66 47.65 -26.99
C GLY A 36 -5.04 47.67 -27.66
N TYR A 37 -5.38 48.80 -28.24
CA TYR A 37 -6.65 48.99 -28.97
C TYR A 37 -6.77 48.03 -30.16
N TYR A 38 -7.99 47.93 -30.67
CA TYR A 38 -8.26 47.30 -31.96
C TYR A 38 -7.39 47.91 -33.07
N GLY A 39 -6.93 47.08 -34.02
CA GLY A 39 -6.14 47.54 -35.18
C GLY A 39 -4.72 48.02 -34.86
N THR A 40 -4.25 47.89 -33.61
CA THR A 40 -2.90 48.33 -33.21
C THR A 40 -1.77 47.39 -33.67
N GLY A 41 -2.11 46.18 -34.14
CA GLY A 41 -1.16 45.22 -34.69
C GLY A 41 -0.71 44.10 -33.74
N LYS A 42 -1.48 43.79 -32.67
CA LYS A 42 -1.13 42.72 -31.70
C LYS A 42 -0.96 41.35 -32.37
N SER A 43 -1.98 40.87 -33.09
CA SER A 43 -1.94 39.57 -33.77
C SER A 43 -0.90 39.53 -34.91
N THR A 44 -0.69 40.64 -35.61
CA THR A 44 0.43 40.78 -36.57
C THR A 44 1.78 40.57 -35.86
N LEU A 45 1.93 41.10 -34.65
CA LEU A 45 3.14 40.94 -33.86
C LEU A 45 3.39 39.48 -33.47
N VAL A 46 2.33 38.72 -33.16
CA VAL A 46 2.45 37.27 -32.91
C VAL A 46 3.06 36.56 -34.13
N ASN A 47 2.56 36.82 -35.33
CA ASN A 47 3.10 36.23 -36.57
C ASN A 47 4.58 36.62 -36.76
N VAL A 48 4.92 37.90 -36.59
CA VAL A 48 6.31 38.39 -36.70
C VAL A 48 7.22 37.74 -35.66
N LEU A 49 6.78 37.61 -34.41
CA LEU A 49 7.55 36.99 -33.33
C LEU A 49 7.66 35.47 -33.49
N ASN A 50 6.80 34.86 -34.30
CA ASN A 50 6.92 33.48 -34.76
C ASN A 50 7.76 33.34 -36.05
N ASN A 51 8.57 34.36 -36.38
CA ASN A 51 9.45 34.37 -37.55
C ASN A 51 8.72 34.33 -38.90
N LEU A 52 7.43 34.72 -38.94
CA LEU A 52 6.66 34.89 -40.18
C LEU A 52 6.73 36.37 -40.62
N CYS A 53 7.94 36.83 -40.93
CA CYS A 53 8.22 38.25 -41.14
C CYS A 53 7.80 38.77 -42.53
N ASP A 54 7.57 37.89 -43.48
CA ASP A 54 7.22 38.16 -44.88
C ASP A 54 5.72 38.16 -45.16
N LEU A 55 4.88 37.69 -44.21
CA LEU A 55 3.43 37.59 -44.40
C LEU A 55 2.70 38.93 -44.50
N ASP A 56 1.74 39.03 -45.40
CA ASP A 56 0.75 40.10 -45.43
C ASP A 56 -0.55 39.69 -44.73
N SER A 57 -1.40 40.68 -44.43
CA SER A 57 -2.64 40.43 -43.70
C SER A 57 -3.61 39.56 -44.49
N GLY A 58 -4.06 38.47 -43.87
CA GLY A 58 -5.00 37.53 -44.46
C GLY A 58 -4.35 36.31 -45.11
N ASP A 59 -3.03 36.18 -45.02
CA ASP A 59 -2.32 34.99 -45.51
C ASP A 59 -2.77 33.72 -44.77
N GLU A 60 -2.87 32.60 -45.51
CA GLU A 60 -3.33 31.32 -44.94
C GLU A 60 -2.39 30.79 -43.85
N GLU A 61 -1.10 31.10 -43.97
CA GLU A 61 -0.01 30.68 -43.08
C GLU A 61 0.03 31.43 -41.74
N GLU A 62 -0.79 32.46 -41.55
CA GLU A 62 -0.90 33.18 -40.27
C GLU A 62 -1.35 32.24 -39.14
N ILE A 63 -0.57 32.21 -38.06
CA ILE A 63 -0.93 31.49 -36.83
C ILE A 63 -1.91 32.29 -35.97
N ALA A 64 -1.75 33.61 -35.95
CA ALA A 64 -2.68 34.55 -35.35
C ALA A 64 -3.36 35.30 -36.50
N LYS A 65 -4.62 34.97 -36.75
CA LYS A 65 -5.36 35.50 -37.91
C LYS A 65 -5.47 37.01 -37.82
N THR A 66 -5.07 37.70 -38.88
CA THR A 66 -5.22 39.14 -39.03
C THR A 66 -6.23 39.45 -40.12
N SER A 67 -7.00 40.52 -39.92
CA SER A 67 -7.98 40.97 -40.90
C SER A 67 -8.17 42.47 -40.80
N THR A 68 -8.58 43.07 -41.92
CA THR A 68 -9.08 44.45 -41.96
C THR A 68 -10.56 44.53 -41.57
N SER A 69 -11.26 43.41 -41.44
CA SER A 69 -12.67 43.32 -41.05
C SER A 69 -12.85 43.05 -39.55
N GLU A 70 -13.73 43.82 -38.90
CA GLU A 70 -14.09 43.67 -37.48
C GLU A 70 -14.59 42.27 -37.13
N SER A 71 -15.21 41.57 -38.09
CA SER A 71 -15.80 40.23 -37.88
C SER A 71 -14.78 39.12 -37.59
N LEU A 72 -13.50 39.33 -37.94
CA LEU A 72 -12.43 38.31 -37.88
C LEU A 72 -11.35 38.62 -36.83
N CYS A 73 -11.56 39.62 -35.99
CA CYS A 73 -10.58 40.01 -34.99
C CYS A 73 -10.63 39.15 -33.73
N THR A 74 -9.52 39.12 -32.99
CA THR A 74 -9.35 38.39 -31.73
C THR A 74 -10.46 38.76 -30.73
N LYS A 75 -11.41 37.83 -30.51
CA LYS A 75 -12.55 38.00 -29.58
C LYS A 75 -12.27 37.47 -28.18
N GLU A 76 -11.27 36.62 -28.04
CA GLU A 76 -10.87 36.00 -26.78
C GLU A 76 -9.35 36.03 -26.63
N CYS A 77 -8.87 35.95 -25.38
CA CYS A 77 -7.43 35.86 -25.15
C CYS A 77 -6.91 34.51 -25.70
N ALA A 78 -5.90 34.57 -26.56
CA ALA A 78 -5.32 33.40 -27.21
C ALA A 78 -3.84 33.27 -26.86
N ASN A 79 -3.37 32.04 -26.66
CA ASN A 79 -1.98 31.77 -26.31
C ASN A 79 -1.23 31.11 -27.47
N TYR A 80 -0.03 31.61 -27.77
CA TYR A 80 0.81 31.17 -28.89
C TYR A 80 2.23 30.89 -28.42
N LEU A 81 2.74 29.70 -28.71
CA LEU A 81 4.15 29.36 -28.49
C LEU A 81 4.95 29.73 -29.75
N CYS A 82 5.69 30.82 -29.68
CA CYS A 82 6.53 31.33 -30.77
C CYS A 82 8.00 30.98 -30.52
N THR A 83 8.74 30.61 -31.55
CA THR A 83 10.16 30.22 -31.42
C THR A 83 11.04 30.93 -32.43
N ASN A 84 12.19 31.44 -31.98
CA ASN A 84 13.22 32.03 -32.82
C ASN A 84 14.60 31.51 -32.38
N GLY A 85 15.17 30.60 -33.16
CA GLY A 85 16.42 29.91 -32.82
C GLY A 85 16.25 29.07 -31.55
N THR A 86 17.08 29.33 -30.54
CA THR A 86 17.03 28.62 -29.24
C THR A 86 16.13 29.30 -28.21
N ARG A 87 15.52 30.44 -28.54
CA ARG A 87 14.65 31.20 -27.64
C ARG A 87 13.19 31.00 -28.04
N SER A 88 12.32 30.92 -27.03
CA SER A 88 10.88 30.80 -27.23
C SER A 88 10.12 31.81 -26.37
N LEU A 89 8.96 32.24 -26.88
CA LEU A 89 8.02 33.12 -26.20
C LEU A 89 6.66 32.42 -26.12
N ASN A 90 6.05 32.47 -24.95
CA ASN A 90 4.66 32.12 -24.76
C ASN A 90 3.85 33.43 -24.77
N ILE A 91 3.18 33.72 -25.89
CA ILE A 91 2.57 35.01 -26.16
C ILE A 91 1.06 34.91 -25.95
N VAL A 92 0.53 35.73 -25.04
CA VAL A 92 -0.91 35.92 -24.87
C VAL A 92 -1.35 37.15 -25.66
N ASP A 93 -2.04 36.90 -26.78
CA ASP A 93 -2.73 37.91 -27.57
C ASP A 93 -4.09 38.19 -26.95
N THR A 94 -4.42 39.46 -26.70
CA THR A 94 -5.69 39.85 -26.10
C THR A 94 -6.65 40.44 -27.13
N PRO A 95 -7.96 40.45 -26.85
CA PRO A 95 -8.90 41.30 -27.56
C PRO A 95 -8.45 42.77 -27.56
N GLY A 96 -8.81 43.51 -28.60
CA GLY A 96 -8.44 44.92 -28.73
C GLY A 96 -9.51 45.84 -28.16
N PHE A 97 -9.11 46.78 -27.30
CA PHE A 97 -10.02 47.81 -26.79
C PHE A 97 -10.64 48.65 -27.91
N THR A 98 -11.84 49.17 -27.64
CA THR A 98 -12.55 50.10 -28.52
C THR A 98 -12.83 51.41 -27.78
N ASP A 99 -13.21 52.44 -28.53
CA ASP A 99 -13.54 53.75 -27.96
C ASP A 99 -14.91 53.77 -27.28
N ASN A 100 -15.72 52.73 -27.51
CA ASN A 100 -17.00 52.54 -26.85
C ASN A 100 -16.77 52.12 -25.39
N GLU A 101 -17.28 52.88 -24.42
CA GLU A 101 -17.05 52.63 -23.00
C GLU A 101 -17.55 51.26 -22.54
N ASN A 102 -18.73 50.83 -22.99
CA ASN A 102 -19.30 49.55 -22.58
C ASN A 102 -18.48 48.37 -23.11
N GLU A 103 -18.02 48.44 -24.36
CA GLU A 103 -17.17 47.42 -24.94
C GLU A 103 -15.78 47.41 -24.28
N PHE A 104 -15.23 48.59 -23.97
CA PHE A 104 -13.98 48.71 -23.23
C PHE A 104 -14.05 47.99 -21.88
N ASP A 105 -15.12 48.18 -21.12
CA ASP A 105 -15.29 47.56 -19.80
C ASP A 105 -15.51 46.04 -19.90
N GLN A 106 -16.25 45.58 -20.92
CA GLN A 106 -16.40 44.15 -21.20
C GLN A 106 -15.07 43.50 -21.54
N ILE A 107 -14.29 44.11 -22.43
CA ILE A 107 -12.96 43.63 -22.82
C ILE A 107 -12.00 43.67 -21.63
N SER A 108 -12.03 44.73 -20.83
CA SER A 108 -11.23 44.87 -19.61
C SER A 108 -11.50 43.75 -18.62
N THR A 109 -12.78 43.43 -18.40
CA THR A 109 -13.22 42.33 -17.54
C THR A 109 -12.72 40.99 -18.09
N GLN A 110 -12.94 40.73 -19.37
CA GLN A 110 -12.48 39.51 -20.03
C GLN A 110 -10.97 39.31 -19.96
N ILE A 111 -10.17 40.36 -20.13
CA ILE A 111 -8.71 40.30 -20.01
C ILE A 111 -8.32 40.06 -18.54
N SER A 112 -8.96 40.75 -17.59
CA SER A 112 -8.69 40.60 -16.15
C SER A 112 -8.98 39.19 -15.63
N ASP A 113 -9.98 38.51 -16.21
CA ASP A 113 -10.35 37.14 -15.84
C ASP A 113 -9.42 36.10 -16.50
N ASN A 114 -9.10 36.28 -17.79
CA ASN A 114 -8.39 35.26 -18.56
C ASN A 114 -6.86 35.31 -18.39
N VAL A 115 -6.27 36.51 -18.33
CA VAL A 115 -4.80 36.66 -18.25
C VAL A 115 -4.21 35.95 -17.04
N PRO A 116 -4.78 36.07 -15.81
CA PRO A 116 -4.25 35.34 -14.66
C PRO A 116 -4.26 33.82 -14.81
N VAL A 117 -5.20 33.26 -15.57
CA VAL A 117 -5.30 31.82 -15.81
C VAL A 117 -4.30 31.37 -16.88
N LEU A 118 -4.22 32.11 -18.00
CA LEU A 118 -3.32 31.83 -19.11
C LEU A 118 -1.85 32.02 -18.73
N LEU A 119 -1.55 33.08 -17.96
CA LEU A 119 -0.22 33.43 -17.45
C LEU A 119 -0.11 33.16 -15.94
N LYS A 120 -0.69 32.06 -15.46
CA LYS A 120 -0.70 31.71 -14.03
C LYS A 120 0.68 31.73 -13.37
N GLN A 121 1.72 31.31 -14.10
CA GLN A 121 3.09 31.30 -13.58
C GLN A 121 3.72 32.71 -13.49
N GLY A 122 3.04 33.73 -14.01
CA GLY A 122 3.49 35.11 -14.08
C GLY A 122 3.92 35.55 -15.47
N ILE A 123 4.33 36.82 -15.56
CA ILE A 123 4.67 37.56 -16.77
C ILE A 123 6.16 37.90 -16.76
N ASP A 124 6.87 37.58 -17.85
CA ASP A 124 8.26 38.03 -18.06
C ASP A 124 8.31 39.42 -18.69
N ALA A 125 7.41 39.70 -19.63
CA ALA A 125 7.25 41.01 -20.26
C ALA A 125 5.79 41.29 -20.64
N PHE A 126 5.41 42.56 -20.73
CA PHE A 126 4.14 42.96 -21.33
C PHE A 126 4.33 44.12 -22.28
N PHE A 127 3.59 44.12 -23.38
CA PHE A 127 3.63 45.15 -24.42
C PHE A 127 2.33 45.94 -24.39
N VAL A 128 2.44 47.27 -24.43
CA VAL A 128 1.33 48.19 -24.67
C VAL A 128 1.54 48.82 -26.04
N LEU A 129 0.75 48.39 -27.02
CA LEU A 129 0.87 48.86 -28.40
C LEU A 129 0.20 50.23 -28.55
N SER A 130 0.96 51.20 -29.05
CA SER A 130 0.50 52.57 -29.27
C SER A 130 0.75 52.99 -30.72
N PRO A 131 -0.27 53.01 -31.58
CA PRO A 131 -0.11 53.36 -32.99
C PRO A 131 0.21 54.85 -33.14
N VAL A 132 1.27 55.15 -33.89
CA VAL A 132 1.73 56.53 -34.11
C VAL A 132 0.64 57.35 -34.82
N GLY A 133 0.20 58.43 -34.16
CA GLY A 133 -0.74 59.40 -34.71
C GLY A 133 -2.18 58.92 -34.85
N ARG A 134 -2.58 57.79 -34.23
CA ARG A 134 -3.93 57.23 -34.35
C ARG A 134 -4.76 57.18 -33.07
N LEU A 135 -4.13 57.36 -31.90
CA LEU A 135 -4.84 57.42 -30.61
C LEU A 135 -4.73 58.81 -29.99
N SER A 136 -5.82 59.26 -29.37
CA SER A 136 -5.86 60.44 -28.51
C SER A 136 -5.12 60.19 -27.19
N ASP A 137 -4.68 61.27 -26.53
CA ASP A 137 -4.03 61.14 -25.21
C ASP A 137 -5.00 60.59 -24.15
N ALA A 138 -6.30 60.87 -24.28
CA ALA A 138 -7.34 60.33 -23.42
C ALA A 138 -7.47 58.80 -23.56
N GLU A 139 -7.50 58.26 -24.79
CA GLU A 139 -7.50 56.81 -25.04
C GLU A 139 -6.25 56.13 -24.48
N ARG A 140 -5.08 56.73 -24.69
CA ARG A 140 -3.82 56.19 -24.15
C ARG A 140 -3.82 56.17 -22.62
N VAL A 141 -4.31 57.23 -21.97
CA VAL A 141 -4.47 57.27 -20.51
C VAL A 141 -5.42 56.18 -20.03
N LYS A 142 -6.56 55.98 -20.72
CA LYS A 142 -7.53 54.93 -20.37
C LYS A 142 -6.88 53.53 -20.41
N LEU A 143 -6.13 53.24 -21.47
CA LEU A 143 -5.37 51.99 -21.59
C LEU A 143 -4.30 51.86 -20.50
N ILE A 144 -3.53 52.91 -20.22
CA ILE A 144 -2.51 52.89 -19.16
C ILE A 144 -3.16 52.64 -17.80
N ASN A 145 -4.30 53.25 -17.50
CA ASN A 145 -5.03 53.03 -16.25
C ASN A 145 -5.50 51.57 -16.11
N PHE A 146 -5.96 50.95 -17.19
CA PHE A 146 -6.24 49.51 -17.21
C PHE A 146 -4.98 48.67 -16.99
N VAL A 147 -3.87 48.99 -17.66
CA VAL A 147 -2.59 48.29 -17.44
C VAL A 147 -2.16 48.39 -15.98
N LYS A 148 -2.33 49.55 -15.34
CA LYS A 148 -2.02 49.78 -13.92
C LYS A 148 -2.95 49.03 -12.96
N SER A 149 -4.16 48.67 -13.37
CA SER A 149 -5.05 47.81 -12.57
C SER A 149 -4.70 46.33 -12.70
N LEU A 150 -4.19 45.91 -13.86
CA LEU A 150 -3.77 44.53 -14.12
C LEU A 150 -2.34 44.22 -13.62
N ILE A 151 -1.43 45.18 -13.77
CA ILE A 151 -0.01 45.09 -13.41
C ILE A 151 0.26 46.14 -12.33
N THR A 152 0.73 45.70 -11.16
CA THR A 152 1.09 46.62 -10.07
C THR A 152 2.46 47.26 -10.31
N GLU A 153 2.82 48.26 -9.51
CA GLU A 153 4.06 49.03 -9.67
C GLU A 153 5.33 48.16 -9.69
N GLU A 154 5.35 47.07 -8.92
CA GLU A 154 6.44 46.07 -8.93
C GLU A 154 6.66 45.40 -10.29
N GLY A 155 5.63 45.40 -11.14
CA GLY A 155 5.62 44.83 -12.47
C GLY A 155 6.04 45.81 -13.58
N TYR A 156 5.98 47.13 -13.36
CA TYR A 156 6.14 48.12 -14.43
C TYR A 156 7.47 48.03 -15.18
N GLY A 157 8.56 47.67 -14.50
CA GLY A 157 9.88 47.47 -15.12
C GLY A 157 9.95 46.34 -16.15
N ARG A 158 8.88 45.53 -16.31
CA ARG A 158 8.74 44.49 -17.34
C ARG A 158 7.99 44.98 -18.59
N GLY A 159 7.49 46.21 -18.54
CA GLY A 159 6.65 46.77 -19.58
C GLY A 159 7.43 47.38 -20.73
N PHE A 160 6.84 47.29 -21.92
CA PHE A 160 7.30 47.98 -23.12
C PHE A 160 6.13 48.73 -23.74
N ILE A 161 6.32 50.01 -24.03
CA ILE A 161 5.47 50.74 -24.97
C ILE A 161 6.01 50.50 -26.37
N VAL A 162 5.21 49.87 -27.22
CA VAL A 162 5.57 49.57 -28.61
C VAL A 162 4.84 50.53 -29.53
N PHE A 163 5.58 51.47 -30.12
CA PHE A 163 5.04 52.36 -31.14
C PHE A 163 4.81 51.60 -32.43
N THR A 164 3.56 51.34 -32.79
CA THR A 164 3.20 50.69 -34.05
C THR A 164 2.90 51.72 -35.14
N PHE A 165 2.87 51.29 -36.40
CA PHE A 165 2.83 52.18 -37.58
C PHE A 165 3.94 53.26 -37.56
N ALA A 166 5.11 52.91 -37.02
CA ALA A 166 6.25 53.83 -36.89
C ALA A 166 7.05 54.00 -38.20
N ASP A 167 6.51 53.60 -39.34
CA ASP A 167 7.15 53.58 -40.66
C ASP A 167 7.74 54.95 -41.07
N ASN A 168 7.10 56.03 -40.63
CA ASN A 168 7.54 57.41 -40.90
C ASN A 168 8.57 57.94 -39.89
N ILE A 169 8.89 57.17 -38.85
CA ILE A 169 9.91 57.53 -37.84
C ILE A 169 11.23 56.89 -38.26
N LEU A 170 12.21 57.74 -38.58
CA LEU A 170 13.56 57.30 -38.90
C LEU A 170 14.13 56.46 -37.76
N ILE A 171 14.84 55.38 -38.08
CA ILE A 171 15.71 54.68 -37.12
C ILE A 171 16.86 55.64 -36.84
N ASP A 172 16.72 56.39 -35.76
CA ASP A 172 17.63 57.42 -35.29
C ASP A 172 17.29 57.74 -33.84
N GLU A 173 18.29 57.66 -32.95
CA GLU A 173 18.08 57.83 -31.51
C GLU A 173 17.43 59.17 -31.15
N SER A 174 17.79 60.24 -31.87
CA SER A 174 17.20 61.56 -31.62
C SER A 174 15.74 61.62 -32.05
N LYS A 175 15.38 61.02 -33.20
CA LYS A 175 14.00 61.01 -33.70
C LYS A 175 13.09 60.11 -32.87
N GLU A 176 13.60 58.97 -32.41
CA GLU A 176 12.88 58.08 -31.52
C GLU A 176 12.70 58.71 -30.12
N ALA A 177 13.73 59.37 -29.58
CA ALA A 177 13.65 60.10 -28.31
C ALA A 177 12.66 61.27 -28.36
N GLU A 178 12.62 62.02 -29.47
CA GLU A 178 11.63 63.07 -29.71
C GLU A 178 10.21 62.52 -29.60
N LYS A 179 9.93 61.36 -30.22
CA LYS A 179 8.60 60.73 -30.16
C LYS A 179 8.27 60.21 -28.77
N ILE A 180 9.24 59.63 -28.05
CA ILE A 180 9.04 59.17 -26.67
C ILE A 180 8.67 60.35 -25.77
N ASN A 181 9.39 61.48 -25.89
CA ASN A 181 9.12 62.68 -25.09
C ASN A 181 7.76 63.29 -25.40
N GLU A 182 7.38 63.37 -26.69
CA GLU A 182 6.05 63.79 -27.11
C GLU A 182 4.96 62.92 -26.47
N PHE A 183 5.12 61.60 -26.53
CA PHE A 183 4.20 60.65 -25.90
C PHE A 183 4.11 60.86 -24.38
N LYS A 184 5.25 60.93 -23.68
CA LYS A 184 5.27 61.14 -22.22
C LYS A 184 4.59 62.45 -21.83
N SER A 185 4.93 63.54 -22.50
CA SER A 185 4.34 64.86 -22.21
C SER A 185 2.83 64.90 -22.46
N GLY A 186 2.34 64.26 -23.54
CA GLY A 186 0.91 64.16 -23.83
C GLY A 186 0.15 63.42 -22.73
N ILE A 187 0.68 62.27 -22.28
CA ILE A 187 0.06 61.50 -21.18
C ILE A 187 0.11 62.28 -19.87
N LEU A 188 1.25 62.84 -19.49
CA LEU A 188 1.43 63.55 -18.22
C LEU A 188 0.61 64.85 -18.14
N ALA A 189 0.27 65.45 -19.28
CA ALA A 189 -0.64 66.59 -19.32
C ALA A 189 -2.09 66.21 -18.91
N VAL A 190 -2.47 64.95 -19.11
CA VAL A 190 -3.83 64.44 -18.82
C VAL A 190 -3.88 63.63 -17.51
N ALA A 191 -2.84 62.84 -17.22
CA ALA A 191 -2.73 61.97 -16.05
C ALA A 191 -1.29 62.02 -15.46
N PRO A 192 -0.97 63.03 -14.63
CA PRO A 192 0.34 63.17 -13.98
C PRO A 192 0.77 61.94 -13.17
N GLU A 193 -0.18 61.22 -12.57
CA GLU A 193 0.04 60.00 -11.81
C GLU A 193 0.52 58.79 -12.64
N ALA A 194 0.65 58.94 -13.96
CA ALA A 194 1.26 57.95 -14.84
C ALA A 194 2.80 58.03 -14.86
N GLU A 195 3.41 59.03 -14.21
CA GLU A 195 4.86 59.28 -14.26
C GLU A 195 5.71 58.06 -13.86
N ASN A 196 5.40 57.42 -12.73
CA ASN A 196 6.14 56.23 -12.29
C ASN A 196 6.09 55.10 -13.32
N PHE A 197 4.92 54.87 -13.92
CA PHE A 197 4.75 53.86 -14.98
C PHE A 197 5.60 54.21 -16.20
N LEU A 198 5.49 55.45 -16.71
CA LEU A 198 6.21 55.91 -17.90
C LEU A 198 7.73 55.95 -17.73
N ASN A 199 8.22 56.08 -16.50
CA ASN A 199 9.65 56.05 -16.17
C ASN A 199 10.19 54.64 -15.98
N ALA A 200 9.35 53.68 -15.63
CA ALA A 200 9.73 52.28 -15.44
C ALA A 200 9.70 51.45 -16.74
N VAL A 201 8.76 51.74 -17.66
CA VAL A 201 8.64 51.01 -18.93
C VAL A 201 9.71 51.39 -19.95
N GLN A 202 10.03 50.43 -20.83
CA GLN A 202 10.90 50.64 -21.97
C GLN A 202 10.10 51.03 -23.22
N PHE A 203 10.77 51.54 -24.25
CA PHE A 203 10.14 51.97 -25.50
C PHE A 203 10.76 51.24 -26.71
N MET A 204 9.92 50.87 -27.66
CA MET A 204 10.29 50.19 -28.90
C MET A 204 9.48 50.72 -30.09
N PHE A 205 10.00 50.56 -31.30
CA PHE A 205 9.38 51.06 -32.53
C PHE A 205 9.16 49.92 -33.54
N TYR A 206 7.90 49.55 -33.75
CA TYR A 206 7.50 48.58 -34.75
C TYR A 206 7.05 49.27 -36.04
N ARG A 207 7.75 48.94 -37.13
CA ARG A 207 7.55 49.51 -38.47
C ARG A 207 6.95 48.42 -39.35
N HIS A 208 5.72 48.63 -39.81
CA HIS A 208 4.90 47.56 -40.39
C HIS A 208 5.33 47.16 -41.79
N SER A 209 5.81 48.12 -42.58
CA SER A 209 5.99 48.03 -44.03
C SER A 209 7.38 48.45 -44.48
N VAL A 210 7.97 49.46 -43.85
CA VAL A 210 9.28 49.99 -44.23
C VAL A 210 9.97 50.63 -43.04
N ALA A 211 11.27 50.39 -42.91
CA ALA A 211 12.13 51.16 -42.04
C ALA A 211 13.15 51.97 -42.83
N THR A 212 13.43 53.19 -42.36
CA THR A 212 14.45 54.06 -42.95
C THR A 212 15.44 54.49 -41.88
N GLU A 213 16.72 54.26 -42.10
CA GLU A 213 17.82 54.62 -41.20
C GLU A 213 18.78 55.59 -41.89
N LYS A 214 19.36 56.53 -41.14
CA LYS A 214 20.34 57.46 -41.69
C LYS A 214 21.76 56.98 -41.34
N ILE A 215 22.47 56.45 -42.32
CA ILE A 215 23.84 55.94 -42.16
C ILE A 215 24.78 56.86 -42.93
N ASN A 216 25.73 57.50 -42.24
CA ASN A 216 26.72 58.41 -42.83
C ASN A 216 26.10 59.49 -43.73
N GLY A 217 24.96 60.06 -43.30
CA GLY A 217 24.23 61.09 -44.04
C GLY A 217 23.33 60.58 -45.18
N ARG A 218 23.40 59.29 -45.55
CA ARG A 218 22.54 58.67 -46.57
C ARG A 218 21.38 57.93 -45.94
N LYS A 219 20.19 57.98 -46.56
CA LYS A 219 19.03 57.19 -46.14
C LYS A 219 19.16 55.76 -46.68
N LYS A 220 19.22 54.77 -45.80
CA LYS A 220 19.07 53.35 -46.12
C LYS A 220 17.63 52.95 -45.83
N ARG A 221 16.99 52.30 -46.81
CA ARG A 221 15.63 51.77 -46.70
C ARG A 221 15.71 50.26 -46.54
N TYR A 222 14.97 49.73 -45.59
CA TYR A 222 14.81 48.29 -45.34
C TYR A 222 13.49 47.81 -45.93
N SER A 223 13.47 46.59 -46.45
CA SER A 223 12.24 45.94 -46.91
C SER A 223 11.28 45.64 -45.75
N LEU A 224 10.07 45.18 -46.08
CA LEU A 224 9.07 44.68 -45.13
C LEU A 224 9.69 43.63 -44.18
N GLU A 225 10.23 42.57 -44.78
CA GLU A 225 10.82 41.43 -44.07
C GLU A 225 12.02 41.86 -43.23
N GLU A 226 12.93 42.66 -43.78
CA GLU A 226 14.13 43.14 -43.05
C GLU A 226 13.75 43.98 -41.83
N SER A 227 12.73 44.82 -41.97
CA SER A 227 12.23 45.69 -40.89
C SER A 227 11.63 44.86 -39.75
N ARG A 228 10.83 43.85 -40.09
CA ARG A 228 10.18 42.95 -39.14
C ARG A 228 11.17 42.00 -38.46
N GLN A 229 12.14 41.45 -39.20
CA GLN A 229 13.23 40.63 -38.64
C GLN A 229 14.10 41.44 -37.66
N ARG A 230 14.36 42.72 -37.95
CA ARG A 230 15.10 43.60 -37.04
C ARG A 230 14.32 43.79 -35.74
N PHE A 231 13.04 44.11 -35.81
CA PHE A 231 12.17 44.25 -34.64
C PHE A 231 12.06 42.94 -33.83
N MET A 232 11.87 41.80 -34.50
CA MET A 232 11.81 40.49 -33.83
C MET A 232 13.10 40.22 -33.04
N ARG A 233 14.28 40.38 -33.67
CA ARG A 233 15.58 40.16 -32.99
C ARG A 233 15.76 41.09 -31.79
N GLU A 234 15.41 42.36 -31.94
CA GLU A 234 15.46 43.33 -30.85
C GLU A 234 14.53 42.91 -29.70
N THR A 235 13.31 42.48 -30.02
CA THR A 235 12.31 42.02 -29.05
C THR A 235 12.81 40.83 -28.24
N TYR A 236 13.28 39.76 -28.91
CA TYR A 236 13.84 38.60 -28.23
C TYR A 236 15.10 38.93 -27.41
N SER A 237 15.88 39.94 -27.80
CA SER A 237 17.01 40.42 -27.01
C SER A 237 16.54 41.13 -25.74
N LYS A 238 15.70 42.16 -25.87
CA LYS A 238 15.23 42.99 -24.76
C LYS A 238 14.40 42.21 -23.74
N ILE A 239 13.53 41.29 -24.17
CA ILE A 239 12.77 40.44 -23.25
C ILE A 239 13.72 39.51 -22.47
N HIS A 240 14.73 38.95 -23.13
CA HIS A 240 15.71 38.10 -22.46
C HIS A 240 16.60 38.90 -21.50
N GLU A 241 17.04 40.10 -21.88
CA GLU A 241 17.76 41.03 -21.00
C GLU A 241 16.93 41.37 -19.76
N ASN A 242 15.62 41.62 -19.92
CA ASN A 242 14.70 41.80 -18.79
C ASN A 242 14.58 40.57 -17.91
N CYS A 243 14.50 39.36 -18.49
CA CYS A 243 14.51 38.12 -17.72
C CYS A 243 15.80 38.00 -16.88
N VAL A 244 16.96 38.25 -17.48
CA VAL A 244 18.26 38.17 -16.81
C VAL A 244 18.38 39.24 -15.72
N ALA A 245 17.99 40.49 -16.00
CA ALA A 245 17.98 41.58 -15.02
C ALA A 245 17.10 41.26 -13.79
N ASN A 246 15.99 40.55 -14.02
CA ASN A 246 15.09 40.08 -12.97
C ASN A 246 15.49 38.72 -12.37
N ARG A 247 16.67 38.19 -12.70
CA ARG A 247 17.17 36.88 -12.24
C ARG A 247 16.18 35.74 -12.51
N GLY A 248 15.52 35.78 -13.67
CA GLY A 248 14.51 34.82 -14.09
C GLY A 248 13.14 34.94 -13.39
N ARG A 249 12.95 35.92 -12.50
CA ARG A 249 11.69 36.10 -11.74
C ARG A 249 10.61 36.76 -12.60
N LYS A 250 9.48 36.06 -12.73
CA LYS A 250 8.25 36.57 -13.33
C LYS A 250 7.55 37.55 -12.39
N PHE A 251 6.74 38.44 -12.95
CA PHE A 251 5.76 39.22 -12.20
C PHE A 251 4.48 38.41 -12.06
N SER A 252 3.95 38.28 -10.84
CA SER A 252 2.70 37.57 -10.58
C SER A 252 1.81 38.41 -9.70
N THR A 253 0.54 38.54 -10.08
CA THR A 253 -0.49 39.10 -9.20
C THR A 253 -0.97 38.06 -8.21
N LYS A 254 -1.71 38.49 -7.18
CA LYS A 254 -2.38 37.58 -6.25
C LYS A 254 -3.28 36.58 -7.00
N THR A 255 -4.04 37.04 -7.99
CA THR A 255 -4.90 36.18 -8.81
C THR A 255 -4.12 35.14 -9.63
N MET A 256 -2.93 35.49 -10.15
CA MET A 256 -2.05 34.53 -10.84
C MET A 256 -1.49 33.47 -9.88
N ILE A 257 -1.12 33.88 -8.66
CA ILE A 257 -0.64 32.97 -7.61
C ILE A 257 -1.75 31.99 -7.24
N GLU A 258 -2.96 32.48 -6.96
CA GLU A 258 -4.14 31.65 -6.67
C GLU A 258 -4.47 30.70 -7.83
N ALA A 259 -4.38 31.16 -9.08
CA ALA A 259 -4.56 30.33 -10.26
C ALA A 259 -3.49 29.22 -10.37
N THR A 260 -2.24 29.52 -10.00
CA THR A 260 -1.16 28.51 -9.96
C THR A 260 -1.41 27.49 -8.86
N GLU A 261 -1.75 27.92 -7.65
CA GLU A 261 -2.05 27.03 -6.53
C GLU A 261 -3.24 26.11 -6.86
N ASN A 262 -4.30 26.67 -7.45
CA ASN A 262 -5.46 25.90 -7.89
C ASN A 262 -5.06 24.86 -8.96
N TYR A 263 -4.26 25.25 -9.94
CA TYR A 263 -3.78 24.35 -10.99
C TYR A 263 -2.96 23.19 -10.41
N GLU A 264 -1.99 23.47 -9.53
CA GLU A 264 -1.17 22.43 -8.91
C GLU A 264 -1.98 21.51 -7.99
N ARG A 265 -2.97 22.04 -7.26
CA ARG A 265 -3.92 21.24 -6.47
C ARG A 265 -4.72 20.29 -7.36
N LEU A 266 -5.36 20.81 -8.40
CA LEU A 266 -6.16 19.99 -9.32
C LEU A 266 -5.30 18.92 -10.00
N LYS A 267 -4.06 19.26 -10.37
CA LYS A 267 -3.11 18.33 -10.96
C LYS A 267 -2.74 17.20 -9.99
N ALA A 268 -2.49 17.51 -8.72
CA ALA A 268 -2.21 16.50 -7.70
C ALA A 268 -3.42 15.57 -7.48
N GLU A 269 -4.63 16.12 -7.44
CA GLU A 269 -5.86 15.31 -7.32
C GLU A 269 -6.07 14.40 -8.55
N VAL A 270 -5.84 14.90 -9.77
CA VAL A 270 -5.89 14.10 -11.00
C VAL A 270 -4.88 12.94 -10.95
N ILE A 271 -3.66 13.19 -10.48
CA ILE A 271 -2.64 12.14 -10.34
C ILE A 271 -3.11 11.08 -9.33
N SER A 272 -3.63 11.50 -8.18
CA SER A 272 -4.17 10.59 -7.15
C SER A 272 -5.30 9.70 -7.70
N TYR A 273 -6.27 10.28 -8.42
CA TYR A 273 -7.37 9.50 -9.00
C TYR A 273 -6.89 8.48 -10.03
N ARG A 274 -5.87 8.83 -10.82
CA ARG A 274 -5.28 7.92 -11.81
C ARG A 274 -4.54 6.76 -11.16
N GLU A 275 -3.78 7.02 -10.11
CA GLU A 275 -3.08 5.98 -9.35
C GLU A 275 -4.09 4.98 -8.74
N GLU A 276 -5.13 5.48 -8.07
CA GLU A 276 -6.19 4.62 -7.52
C GLU A 276 -6.89 3.78 -8.60
N ARG A 277 -7.15 4.37 -9.77
CA ARG A 277 -7.79 3.68 -10.90
C ARG A 277 -6.90 2.59 -11.46
N GLU A 278 -5.60 2.85 -11.66
CA GLU A 278 -4.66 1.85 -12.17
C GLU A 278 -4.46 0.69 -11.19
N GLU A 279 -4.41 0.97 -9.88
CA GLU A 279 -4.39 -0.08 -8.86
C GLU A 279 -5.65 -0.93 -8.85
N LEU A 280 -6.83 -0.29 -8.97
CA LEU A 280 -8.11 -0.99 -9.06
C LEU A 280 -8.17 -1.86 -10.33
N LYS A 281 -7.75 -1.32 -11.48
CA LYS A 281 -7.68 -2.01 -12.76
C LYS A 281 -6.78 -3.23 -12.70
N LYS A 282 -5.56 -3.07 -12.17
CA LYS A 282 -4.61 -4.17 -11.99
C LYS A 282 -5.17 -5.25 -11.06
N SER A 283 -5.75 -4.86 -9.93
CA SER A 283 -6.30 -5.78 -8.95
C SER A 283 -7.50 -6.56 -9.49
N ALA A 284 -8.46 -5.87 -10.11
CA ALA A 284 -9.62 -6.49 -10.74
C ALA A 284 -9.20 -7.47 -11.83
N ARG A 285 -8.25 -7.09 -12.70
CA ARG A 285 -7.73 -7.96 -13.76
C ARG A 285 -7.09 -9.23 -13.20
N ILE A 286 -6.21 -9.11 -12.20
CA ILE A 286 -5.57 -10.27 -11.55
C ILE A 286 -6.64 -11.20 -10.95
N ILE A 287 -7.69 -10.65 -10.35
CA ILE A 287 -8.78 -11.47 -9.78
C ILE A 287 -9.52 -12.22 -10.90
N LEU A 288 -9.91 -11.51 -11.97
CA LEU A 288 -10.66 -12.07 -13.10
C LEU A 288 -9.88 -13.14 -13.88
N GLU A 289 -8.56 -12.97 -14.03
CA GLU A 289 -7.69 -13.94 -14.71
C GLU A 289 -7.45 -15.24 -13.91
N ASN A 290 -7.66 -15.23 -12.59
CA ASN A 290 -7.40 -16.37 -11.70
C ASN A 290 -8.68 -17.13 -11.25
N SER A 291 -9.74 -17.09 -12.07
CA SER A 291 -11.08 -17.55 -11.70
C SER A 291 -11.24 -19.06 -11.52
N SER A 292 -10.40 -19.89 -12.16
CA SER A 292 -10.62 -21.33 -12.29
C SER A 292 -10.42 -22.16 -11.02
N ASN A 293 -9.76 -21.61 -9.99
CA ASN A 293 -9.33 -22.37 -8.79
C ASN A 293 -9.74 -21.69 -7.47
N LEU A 294 -10.90 -21.03 -7.46
CA LEU A 294 -11.38 -20.27 -6.30
C LEU A 294 -12.26 -21.13 -5.38
N SER A 295 -12.02 -21.03 -4.07
CA SER A 295 -12.92 -21.62 -3.06
C SER A 295 -14.30 -20.95 -3.10
N THR A 296 -15.32 -21.58 -2.50
CA THR A 296 -16.69 -21.05 -2.47
C THR A 296 -16.79 -19.68 -1.79
N ASP A 297 -15.90 -19.36 -0.84
CA ASP A 297 -15.79 -18.02 -0.22
C ASP A 297 -15.51 -16.92 -1.24
N PHE A 298 -14.78 -17.24 -2.31
CA PHE A 298 -14.43 -16.29 -3.35
C PHE A 298 -15.44 -16.25 -4.48
N GLN A 299 -16.21 -17.32 -4.74
CA GLN A 299 -17.12 -17.39 -5.89
C GLN A 299 -18.19 -16.29 -5.85
N GLU A 300 -18.79 -16.04 -4.67
CA GLU A 300 -19.79 -14.97 -4.53
C GLU A 300 -19.17 -13.58 -4.76
N ILE A 301 -17.97 -13.34 -4.22
CA ILE A 301 -17.27 -12.06 -4.36
C ILE A 301 -16.82 -11.86 -5.81
N PHE A 302 -16.31 -12.92 -6.45
CA PHE A 302 -15.89 -12.94 -7.84
C PHE A 302 -17.04 -12.57 -8.77
N ALA A 303 -18.21 -13.19 -8.62
CA ALA A 303 -19.39 -12.87 -9.41
C ALA A 303 -19.83 -11.41 -9.25
N LYS A 304 -19.68 -10.83 -8.05
CA LYS A 304 -19.94 -9.41 -7.80
C LYS A 304 -18.91 -8.49 -8.44
N ILE A 305 -17.63 -8.87 -8.44
CA ILE A 305 -16.54 -8.15 -9.13
C ILE A 305 -16.81 -8.17 -10.63
N GLU A 306 -17.05 -9.33 -11.22
CA GLU A 306 -17.35 -9.50 -12.64
C GLU A 306 -18.57 -8.66 -13.04
N GLY A 307 -19.67 -8.74 -12.28
CA GLY A 307 -20.88 -7.95 -12.56
C GLY A 307 -20.78 -6.45 -12.27
N SER A 308 -19.75 -6.00 -11.54
CA SER A 308 -19.52 -4.56 -11.24
C SER A 308 -18.39 -3.97 -12.07
N THR A 309 -17.63 -4.79 -12.81
CA THR A 309 -16.54 -4.33 -13.67
C THR A 309 -17.14 -3.69 -14.93
N PRO A 310 -16.90 -2.39 -15.19
CA PRO A 310 -17.36 -1.77 -16.42
C PRO A 310 -16.62 -2.33 -17.65
N GLU A 311 -17.20 -2.17 -18.84
CA GLU A 311 -16.59 -2.59 -20.10
C GLU A 311 -15.19 -1.95 -20.31
N SER A 312 -15.02 -0.72 -19.83
CA SER A 312 -13.74 -0.03 -19.77
C SER A 312 -13.54 0.60 -18.38
N LEU A 313 -12.36 0.38 -17.82
CA LEU A 313 -11.87 1.09 -16.63
C LEU A 313 -11.04 2.32 -17.02
N ASP A 314 -10.96 2.65 -18.31
CA ASP A 314 -10.27 3.84 -18.79
C ASP A 314 -11.25 5.01 -18.91
N VAL A 315 -10.84 6.20 -18.47
CA VAL A 315 -11.59 7.43 -18.72
C VAL A 315 -11.26 7.90 -20.12
N GLU A 316 -12.26 7.88 -21.00
CA GLU A 316 -12.10 8.34 -22.38
C GLU A 316 -11.95 9.86 -22.44
N ILE A 317 -10.73 10.31 -22.73
CA ILE A 317 -10.43 11.72 -22.98
C ILE A 317 -10.47 11.93 -24.50
N SER A 318 -11.66 12.27 -25.02
CA SER A 318 -11.81 12.69 -26.41
C SER A 318 -11.39 14.16 -26.59
N GLY A 319 -10.41 14.37 -27.47
CA GLY A 319 -9.91 15.70 -27.84
C GLY A 319 -9.06 16.40 -26.76
N PRO A 320 -8.56 17.61 -27.05
CA PRO A 320 -7.89 18.44 -26.06
C PRO A 320 -8.89 18.88 -24.98
N LYS A 321 -8.64 18.52 -23.72
CA LYS A 321 -9.44 18.93 -22.56
C LYS A 321 -8.60 19.77 -21.61
N THR A 322 -9.24 20.70 -20.91
CA THR A 322 -8.59 21.47 -19.84
C THR A 322 -8.32 20.59 -18.62
N LEU A 323 -7.46 21.04 -17.71
CA LEU A 323 -7.17 20.28 -16.49
C LEU A 323 -8.42 20.13 -15.62
N GLU A 324 -9.27 21.14 -15.54
CA GLU A 324 -10.53 21.14 -14.80
C GLU A 324 -11.50 20.10 -15.36
N GLN A 325 -11.58 19.99 -16.68
CA GLN A 325 -12.40 18.97 -17.34
C GLN A 325 -11.86 17.57 -17.07
N ILE A 326 -10.53 17.38 -17.13
CA ILE A 326 -9.89 16.11 -16.80
C ILE A 326 -10.17 15.75 -15.33
N HIS A 327 -9.99 16.69 -14.42
CA HIS A 327 -10.28 16.53 -12.99
C HIS A 327 -11.73 16.12 -12.74
N SER A 328 -12.69 16.80 -13.37
CA SER A 328 -14.10 16.47 -13.26
C SER A 328 -14.40 15.04 -13.73
N LEU A 329 -13.82 14.61 -14.86
CA LEU A 329 -14.02 13.25 -15.39
C LEU A 329 -13.39 12.18 -14.49
N GLU A 330 -12.17 12.42 -14.01
CA GLU A 330 -11.47 11.52 -13.08
C GLU A 330 -12.24 11.37 -11.76
N ARG A 331 -12.73 12.50 -11.23
CA ARG A 331 -13.56 12.52 -10.02
C ARG A 331 -14.89 11.81 -10.23
N GLU A 332 -15.59 12.06 -11.33
CA GLU A 332 -16.85 11.39 -11.66
C GLU A 332 -16.67 9.87 -11.76
N PHE A 333 -15.58 9.43 -12.39
CA PHE A 333 -15.24 8.01 -12.45
C PHE A 333 -15.00 7.42 -11.05
N ALA A 334 -14.22 8.10 -10.20
CA ALA A 334 -13.92 7.65 -8.84
C ALA A 334 -15.16 7.65 -7.92
N GLU A 335 -16.03 8.63 -8.07
CA GLU A 335 -17.26 8.77 -7.27
C GLU A 335 -18.44 7.94 -7.82
N ASN A 336 -18.31 7.36 -9.02
CA ASN A 336 -19.32 6.51 -9.62
C ASN A 336 -19.64 5.31 -8.70
N GLU A 337 -20.94 5.06 -8.48
CA GLU A 337 -21.40 3.99 -7.59
C GLU A 337 -20.94 2.59 -8.03
N ARG A 338 -20.80 2.33 -9.34
CA ARG A 338 -20.23 1.07 -9.82
C ARG A 338 -18.75 0.94 -9.46
N THR A 339 -17.97 2.02 -9.64
CA THR A 339 -16.54 2.05 -9.29
C THR A 339 -16.33 1.85 -7.79
N LYS A 340 -17.10 2.55 -6.93
CA LYS A 340 -17.07 2.36 -5.48
C LYS A 340 -17.41 0.93 -5.08
N LYS A 341 -18.46 0.35 -5.68
CA LYS A 341 -18.86 -1.03 -5.42
C LYS A 341 -17.76 -2.01 -5.82
N LEU A 342 -17.18 -1.84 -7.02
CA LEU A 342 -16.06 -2.65 -7.50
C LEU A 342 -14.86 -2.55 -6.54
N LYS A 343 -14.48 -1.33 -6.11
CA LYS A 343 -13.41 -1.10 -5.13
C LYS A 343 -13.68 -1.84 -3.82
N GLY A 344 -14.92 -1.79 -3.32
CA GLY A 344 -15.34 -2.51 -2.12
C GLY A 344 -15.23 -4.03 -2.24
N GLU A 345 -15.66 -4.61 -3.36
CA GLU A 345 -15.59 -6.06 -3.58
C GLU A 345 -14.15 -6.54 -3.82
N VAL A 346 -13.32 -5.78 -4.54
CA VAL A 346 -11.88 -6.05 -4.70
C VAL A 346 -11.17 -6.02 -3.34
N PHE A 347 -11.48 -5.04 -2.49
CA PHE A 347 -10.96 -4.98 -1.13
C PHE A 347 -11.38 -6.21 -0.30
N ARG A 348 -12.66 -6.56 -0.34
CA ARG A 348 -13.20 -7.74 0.35
C ARG A 348 -12.53 -9.03 -0.13
N PHE A 349 -12.31 -9.19 -1.43
CA PHE A 349 -11.60 -10.32 -2.00
C PHE A 349 -10.20 -10.44 -1.42
N ASN A 350 -9.41 -9.36 -1.46
CA ASN A 350 -8.04 -9.36 -0.94
C ASN A 350 -8.00 -9.63 0.57
N PHE A 351 -8.94 -9.08 1.34
CA PHE A 351 -9.05 -9.36 2.77
C PHE A 351 -9.27 -10.86 3.05
N ILE A 352 -10.21 -11.51 2.37
CA ILE A 352 -10.49 -12.94 2.56
C ILE A 352 -9.30 -13.79 2.10
N LYS A 353 -8.62 -13.40 1.02
CA LYS A 353 -7.36 -14.02 0.56
C LYS A 353 -6.28 -13.98 1.63
N ASP A 354 -6.08 -12.85 2.29
CA ASP A 354 -5.10 -12.73 3.35
C ASP A 354 -5.47 -13.59 4.57
N GLN A 355 -6.76 -13.66 4.93
CA GLN A 355 -7.23 -14.54 6.01
C GLN A 355 -6.99 -16.01 5.70
N ILE A 356 -7.32 -16.46 4.48
CA ILE A 356 -7.10 -17.85 4.04
C ILE A 356 -5.60 -18.19 4.03
N GLN A 357 -4.75 -17.28 3.54
CA GLN A 357 -3.30 -17.47 3.57
C GLN A 357 -2.77 -17.57 5.01
N GLY A 358 -3.28 -16.73 5.92
CA GLY A 358 -2.96 -16.80 7.35
C GLY A 358 -3.38 -18.14 7.96
N ALA A 359 -4.60 -18.59 7.68
CA ALA A 359 -5.12 -19.86 8.17
C ALA A 359 -4.32 -21.06 7.62
N ALA A 360 -3.96 -21.06 6.33
CA ALA A 360 -3.12 -22.10 5.72
C ALA A 360 -1.73 -22.19 6.37
N ARG A 361 -1.11 -21.05 6.71
CA ARG A 361 0.14 -21.02 7.48
C ARG A 361 -0.03 -21.62 8.88
N ASN A 362 -1.10 -21.28 9.58
CA ASN A 362 -1.41 -21.84 10.91
C ASN A 362 -1.60 -23.36 10.85
N VAL A 363 -2.31 -23.86 9.84
CA VAL A 363 -2.45 -25.30 9.61
C VAL A 363 -1.12 -25.97 9.39
N THR A 364 -0.24 -25.37 8.57
CA THR A 364 1.10 -25.92 8.31
C THR A 364 1.92 -26.05 9.59
N LEU A 365 1.90 -25.01 10.45
CA LEU A 365 2.61 -25.02 11.73
C LEU A 365 2.03 -26.05 12.70
N LEU A 366 0.71 -26.05 12.91
CA LEU A 366 0.04 -26.98 13.81
C LEU A 366 0.18 -28.44 13.36
N SER A 367 0.12 -28.71 12.06
CA SER A 367 0.31 -30.05 11.50
C SER A 367 1.71 -30.58 11.83
N ARG A 368 2.74 -29.74 11.73
CA ARG A 368 4.12 -30.08 12.13
C ARG A 368 4.22 -30.35 13.62
N ASP A 369 3.55 -29.56 14.46
CA ASP A 369 3.55 -29.76 15.91
C ASP A 369 2.85 -31.07 16.31
N VAL A 370 1.74 -31.41 15.63
CA VAL A 370 1.06 -32.72 15.77
C VAL A 370 1.97 -33.87 15.33
N ASP A 371 2.68 -33.74 14.21
CA ASP A 371 3.61 -34.78 13.75
C ASP A 371 4.74 -35.02 14.75
N ALA A 372 5.29 -33.95 15.34
CA ALA A 372 6.31 -34.04 16.38
C ALA A 372 5.76 -34.73 17.64
N ALA A 373 4.57 -34.34 18.11
CA ALA A 373 3.92 -34.95 19.27
C ALA A 373 3.56 -36.43 19.04
N LEU A 374 3.06 -36.78 17.85
CA LEU A 374 2.77 -38.17 17.50
C LEU A 374 4.03 -39.03 17.44
N THR A 375 5.13 -38.49 16.94
CA THR A 375 6.44 -39.18 16.91
C THR A 375 6.92 -39.49 18.32
N GLU A 376 6.86 -38.50 19.23
CA GLU A 376 7.21 -38.70 20.64
C GLU A 376 6.28 -39.70 21.32
N TYR A 377 4.96 -39.56 21.14
CA TYR A 377 3.97 -40.47 21.69
C TYR A 377 4.22 -41.91 21.25
N ASN A 378 4.46 -42.14 19.96
CA ASN A 378 4.69 -43.48 19.43
C ASN A 378 5.95 -44.12 20.02
N ALA A 379 7.02 -43.34 20.21
CA ALA A 379 8.24 -43.84 20.88
C ALA A 379 7.97 -44.21 22.35
N VAL A 380 7.26 -43.36 23.10
CA VAL A 380 6.87 -43.65 24.49
C VAL A 380 5.96 -44.87 24.56
N ARG A 381 4.98 -44.95 23.66
CA ARG A 381 4.03 -46.05 23.55
C ARG A 381 4.73 -47.37 23.26
N GLU A 382 5.70 -47.40 22.35
CA GLU A 382 6.48 -48.61 22.04
C GLU A 382 7.26 -49.09 23.27
N ILE A 383 7.94 -48.19 23.98
CA ILE A 383 8.66 -48.52 25.22
C ILE A 383 7.68 -49.09 26.26
N TYR A 384 6.52 -48.44 26.43
CA TYR A 384 5.49 -48.82 27.39
C TYR A 384 4.88 -50.20 27.05
N VAL A 385 4.51 -50.44 25.79
CA VAL A 385 3.96 -51.73 25.32
C VAL A 385 5.01 -52.84 25.44
N ASN A 386 6.27 -52.58 25.08
CA ASN A 386 7.36 -53.55 25.22
C ASN A 386 7.60 -53.94 26.69
N LYS A 387 7.44 -53.00 27.65
CA LYS A 387 7.48 -53.33 29.08
C LYS A 387 6.35 -54.30 29.47
N ILE A 388 5.16 -54.12 28.94
CA ILE A 388 4.01 -55.01 29.18
C ILE A 388 4.23 -56.38 28.52
N ASP A 389 4.72 -56.41 27.27
CA ASP A 389 4.96 -57.67 26.55
C ASP A 389 6.10 -58.50 27.15
N LYS A 390 7.05 -57.85 27.83
CA LYS A 390 8.10 -58.53 28.61
C LYS A 390 7.61 -59.07 29.95
N MET A 391 6.42 -58.70 30.40
CA MET A 391 5.84 -59.34 31.56
C MET A 391 5.64 -60.82 31.28
N LYS A 392 5.80 -61.62 32.33
CA LYS A 392 5.52 -63.04 32.28
C LYS A 392 4.49 -63.34 33.37
N PRO A 393 3.53 -64.24 33.11
CA PRO A 393 2.66 -64.72 34.16
C PRO A 393 3.52 -65.24 35.31
N PHE A 394 3.08 -64.96 36.54
CA PHE A 394 3.78 -65.38 37.73
C PHE A 394 3.96 -66.91 37.72
N ASN A 395 5.21 -67.37 37.65
CA ASN A 395 5.48 -68.80 37.51
C ASN A 395 5.36 -69.53 38.85
N ILE A 396 4.12 -69.90 39.17
CA ILE A 396 3.78 -70.66 40.37
C ILE A 396 4.38 -72.07 40.33
N ARG A 397 4.87 -72.62 39.21
CA ARG A 397 5.59 -73.90 39.28
C ARG A 397 6.87 -73.78 40.09
N ARG A 398 7.61 -72.68 39.95
CA ARG A 398 8.90 -72.48 40.63
C ARG A 398 8.73 -71.99 42.07
N ALA A 399 7.83 -71.03 42.30
CA ALA A 399 7.47 -70.60 43.65
C ALA A 399 6.69 -71.67 44.41
N GLY A 400 5.84 -72.41 43.68
CA GLY A 400 5.09 -73.55 44.16
C GLY A 400 5.95 -74.77 44.41
N GLU A 401 7.10 -75.01 43.79
CA GLU A 401 7.98 -76.11 44.24
C GLU A 401 8.43 -75.88 45.69
N LEU A 402 8.84 -74.65 46.04
CA LEU A 402 9.22 -74.28 47.41
C LEU A 402 8.01 -74.20 48.37
N LEU A 403 6.89 -73.65 47.91
CA LEU A 403 5.68 -73.50 48.72
C LEU A 403 4.91 -74.80 48.92
N LEU A 404 4.93 -75.67 47.92
CA LEU A 404 4.18 -76.91 47.90
C LEU A 404 5.00 -78.03 48.54
N GLU A 405 6.34 -78.05 48.47
CA GLU A 405 7.13 -78.92 49.37
C GLU A 405 6.84 -78.57 50.83
N TYR A 406 6.86 -77.28 51.20
CA TYR A 406 6.64 -76.85 52.57
C TYR A 406 5.18 -77.04 53.06
N ALA A 407 4.18 -76.83 52.21
CA ALA A 407 2.77 -77.00 52.55
C ALA A 407 2.28 -78.47 52.46
N ILE A 408 2.79 -79.27 51.50
CA ILE A 408 2.45 -80.69 51.39
C ILE A 408 3.08 -81.49 52.53
N ASP A 409 4.30 -81.16 52.98
CA ASP A 409 4.92 -81.86 54.12
C ASP A 409 4.21 -81.58 55.46
N ARG A 410 3.45 -80.48 55.59
CA ARG A 410 2.79 -80.09 56.86
C ARG A 410 1.27 -80.23 56.89
N LEU A 411 0.56 -80.26 55.77
CA LEU A 411 -0.91 -80.13 55.74
C LEU A 411 -1.63 -81.18 54.86
N PHE A 412 -1.46 -82.48 55.14
CA PHE A 412 -2.39 -83.60 54.83
C PHE A 412 -1.96 -84.68 53.80
N PHE A 413 -2.17 -85.91 54.26
CA PHE A 413 -2.24 -87.22 53.58
C PHE A 413 -3.41 -87.37 52.56
N GLY A 414 -3.73 -86.35 51.74
CA GLY A 414 -4.85 -86.40 50.79
C GLY A 414 -4.47 -85.92 49.38
N SER A 415 -3.78 -86.75 48.60
CA SER A 415 -2.99 -86.33 47.42
C SER A 415 -3.77 -85.84 46.19
N MET A 416 -5.08 -86.05 46.05
CA MET A 416 -5.84 -85.59 44.85
C MET A 416 -6.38 -84.16 44.94
N HIS A 417 -6.96 -83.73 46.07
CA HIS A 417 -7.57 -82.39 46.20
C HIS A 417 -6.55 -81.25 46.30
N ALA A 418 -5.28 -81.55 46.57
CA ALA A 418 -4.20 -80.56 46.59
C ALA A 418 -3.82 -80.11 45.17
N LEU A 419 -3.80 -81.03 44.21
CA LEU A 419 -3.42 -80.74 42.83
C LEU A 419 -4.49 -79.91 42.11
N GLU A 420 -5.77 -80.22 42.32
CA GLU A 420 -6.90 -79.47 41.75
C GLU A 420 -6.91 -78.01 42.25
N ARG A 421 -6.68 -77.81 43.56
CA ARG A 421 -6.62 -76.46 44.14
C ARG A 421 -5.38 -75.67 43.71
N LYS A 422 -4.24 -76.34 43.49
CA LYS A 422 -3.05 -75.73 42.87
C LYS A 422 -3.40 -75.17 41.49
N THR A 423 -4.05 -75.97 40.65
CA THR A 423 -4.48 -75.55 39.31
C THR A 423 -5.41 -74.33 39.38
N GLN A 424 -6.39 -74.33 40.29
CA GLN A 424 -7.33 -73.23 40.44
C GLN A 424 -6.68 -71.90 40.89
N ILE A 425 -5.65 -71.95 41.75
CA ILE A 425 -4.88 -70.76 42.13
C ILE A 425 -4.09 -70.23 40.93
N VAL A 426 -3.43 -71.12 40.19
CA VAL A 426 -2.67 -70.76 38.99
C VAL A 426 -3.56 -70.05 37.97
N GLU A 427 -4.72 -70.62 37.68
CA GLU A 427 -5.72 -70.00 36.81
C GLU A 427 -6.18 -68.61 37.29
N GLY A 428 -6.28 -68.41 38.61
CA GLY A 428 -6.65 -67.11 39.18
C GLY A 428 -5.57 -66.05 38.92
N PHE A 429 -4.30 -66.41 39.13
CA PHE A 429 -3.17 -65.53 38.84
C PHE A 429 -3.02 -65.27 37.33
N ASP A 430 -3.21 -66.28 36.49
CA ASP A 430 -3.18 -66.13 35.03
C ASP A 430 -4.30 -65.19 34.54
N ARG A 431 -5.52 -65.32 35.09
CA ARG A 431 -6.61 -64.38 34.78
C ARG A 431 -6.34 -62.96 35.27
N ALA A 432 -5.77 -62.80 36.46
CA ALA A 432 -5.36 -61.49 36.97
C ALA A 432 -4.29 -60.87 36.07
N TYR A 433 -3.29 -61.66 35.68
CA TYR A 433 -2.25 -61.27 34.73
C TYR A 433 -2.87 -60.82 33.39
N ASP A 434 -3.74 -61.63 32.79
CA ASP A 434 -4.42 -61.30 31.53
C ASP A 434 -5.30 -60.05 31.63
N TYR A 435 -5.92 -59.83 32.80
CA TYR A 435 -6.66 -58.60 33.07
C TYR A 435 -5.73 -57.38 33.02
N TYR A 436 -4.60 -57.42 33.73
CA TYR A 436 -3.67 -56.30 33.77
C TYR A 436 -2.98 -56.04 32.45
N VAL A 437 -2.58 -57.08 31.73
CA VAL A 437 -2.02 -56.93 30.37
C VAL A 437 -3.03 -56.22 29.47
N ARG A 438 -4.31 -56.59 29.52
CA ARG A 438 -5.38 -55.90 28.77
C ARG A 438 -5.60 -54.47 29.25
N LEU A 439 -5.65 -54.23 30.56
CA LEU A 439 -5.84 -52.91 31.15
C LEU A 439 -4.70 -51.95 30.77
N TYR A 440 -3.45 -52.37 30.89
CA TYR A 440 -2.32 -51.52 30.56
C TYR A 440 -2.20 -51.33 29.04
N LYS A 441 -2.47 -52.35 28.22
CA LYS A 441 -2.50 -52.20 26.75
C LYS A 441 -3.61 -51.27 26.28
N SER A 442 -4.77 -51.23 26.95
CA SER A 442 -5.86 -50.32 26.55
C SER A 442 -5.53 -48.84 26.76
N LYS A 443 -4.57 -48.52 27.64
CA LYS A 443 -4.04 -47.15 27.79
C LYS A 443 -3.17 -46.70 26.60
N ALA A 444 -2.58 -47.65 25.86
CA ALA A 444 -1.72 -47.38 24.71
C ALA A 444 -2.53 -47.15 23.42
N LYS A 445 -3.35 -46.08 23.42
CA LYS A 445 -4.20 -45.65 22.31
C LYS A 445 -3.44 -45.47 20.99
N THR A 446 -4.17 -45.47 19.89
CA THR A 446 -3.64 -45.09 18.56
C THR A 446 -4.25 -43.76 18.17
N TYR A 447 -3.40 -42.85 17.69
CA TYR A 447 -3.84 -41.56 17.18
C TYR A 447 -3.56 -41.49 15.68
N ALA A 448 -4.46 -40.82 14.96
CA ALA A 448 -4.27 -40.49 13.56
C ALA A 448 -4.39 -38.98 13.39
N LYS A 449 -3.48 -38.38 12.62
CA LYS A 449 -3.57 -36.96 12.25
C LYS A 449 -4.76 -36.78 11.30
N PRO A 450 -5.65 -35.80 11.52
CA PRO A 450 -6.74 -35.55 10.59
C PRO A 450 -6.15 -35.03 9.27
N LEU A 451 -6.80 -35.27 8.14
CA LEU A 451 -6.35 -34.78 6.83
C LEU A 451 -7.29 -33.69 6.32
N LEU A 452 -6.72 -32.62 5.76
CA LEU A 452 -7.47 -31.63 5.00
C LEU A 452 -7.46 -32.05 3.53
N THR A 453 -8.55 -32.68 3.07
CA THR A 453 -8.63 -33.30 1.74
C THR A 453 -9.20 -32.38 0.67
N VAL A 454 -9.66 -31.18 1.04
CA VAL A 454 -10.26 -30.21 0.13
C VAL A 454 -9.14 -29.46 -0.60
N GLU A 455 -9.17 -29.45 -1.94
CA GLU A 455 -8.12 -28.83 -2.77
C GLU A 455 -8.09 -27.30 -2.64
N HIS A 456 -9.26 -26.68 -2.43
CA HIS A 456 -9.42 -25.23 -2.22
C HIS A 456 -10.28 -24.95 -0.98
N PRO A 457 -9.74 -25.15 0.24
CA PRO A 457 -10.51 -25.01 1.47
C PRO A 457 -10.99 -23.57 1.66
N THR A 458 -12.23 -23.45 2.11
CA THR A 458 -12.79 -22.22 2.66
C THR A 458 -12.09 -21.83 3.96
N LEU A 459 -12.20 -20.57 4.35
CA LEU A 459 -11.77 -20.08 5.65
C LEU A 459 -12.45 -20.85 6.79
N GLY A 460 -13.73 -21.21 6.61
CA GLY A 460 -14.48 -22.04 7.54
C GLY A 460 -13.86 -23.43 7.72
N GLU A 461 -13.52 -24.10 6.62
CA GLU A 461 -12.87 -25.42 6.64
C GLU A 461 -11.47 -25.36 7.24
N TYR A 462 -10.68 -24.32 6.92
CA TYR A 462 -9.39 -24.11 7.57
C TYR A 462 -9.54 -23.94 9.09
N ASN A 463 -10.48 -23.12 9.55
CA ASN A 463 -10.72 -22.90 10.97
C ASN A 463 -11.17 -24.18 11.69
N PHE A 464 -12.07 -24.95 11.06
CA PHE A 464 -12.49 -26.25 11.57
C PHE A 464 -11.29 -27.21 11.70
N TYR A 465 -10.46 -27.30 10.67
CA TYR A 465 -9.27 -28.16 10.68
C TYR A 465 -8.24 -27.74 11.72
N ILE A 466 -8.04 -26.42 11.93
CA ILE A 466 -7.19 -25.88 13.00
C ILE A 466 -7.68 -26.35 14.38
N ILE A 467 -9.00 -26.34 14.62
CA ILE A 467 -9.59 -26.81 15.88
C ILE A 467 -9.30 -28.31 16.06
N SER A 468 -9.55 -29.13 15.03
CA SER A 468 -9.29 -30.58 15.09
C SER A 468 -7.80 -30.90 15.36
N LEU A 469 -6.88 -30.16 14.75
CA LEU A 469 -5.44 -30.31 15.01
C LEU A 469 -5.08 -29.98 16.46
N LYS A 470 -5.65 -28.90 17.03
CA LYS A 470 -5.42 -28.53 18.43
C LYS A 470 -5.95 -29.57 19.41
N GLU A 471 -7.13 -30.13 19.17
CA GLU A 471 -7.73 -31.17 20.00
C GLU A 471 -6.90 -32.45 20.00
N ILE A 472 -6.42 -32.87 18.83
CA ILE A 472 -5.56 -34.05 18.70
C ILE A 472 -4.20 -33.80 19.34
N LEU A 473 -3.60 -32.62 19.14
CA LEU A 473 -2.34 -32.25 19.79
C LEU A 473 -2.46 -32.35 21.31
N ALA A 474 -3.51 -31.76 21.89
CA ALA A 474 -3.76 -31.81 23.32
C ALA A 474 -3.93 -33.25 23.83
N SER A 475 -4.73 -34.05 23.13
CA SER A 475 -4.99 -35.46 23.48
C SER A 475 -3.72 -36.33 23.43
N VAL A 476 -2.86 -36.10 22.43
CA VAL A 476 -1.59 -36.83 22.26
C VAL A 476 -0.61 -36.44 23.36
N ILE A 477 -0.49 -35.15 23.70
CA ILE A 477 0.38 -34.68 24.79
C ILE A 477 -0.08 -35.23 26.15
N GLU A 478 -1.39 -35.21 26.41
CA GLU A 478 -1.96 -35.76 27.64
C GLU A 478 -1.68 -37.26 27.78
N SER A 479 -1.96 -38.05 26.74
CA SER A 479 -1.69 -39.49 26.77
C SER A 479 -0.19 -39.82 26.77
N THR A 480 0.66 -38.99 26.17
CA THR A 480 2.12 -39.13 26.31
C THR A 480 2.53 -38.98 27.77
N THR A 481 1.98 -37.98 28.45
CA THR A 481 2.24 -37.71 29.87
C THR A 481 1.69 -38.83 30.75
N GLU A 482 0.47 -39.31 30.49
CA GLU A 482 -0.12 -40.45 31.20
C GLU A 482 0.76 -41.70 31.07
N LEU A 483 1.21 -42.05 29.85
CA LEU A 483 2.06 -43.23 29.64
C LEU A 483 3.43 -43.11 30.29
N LYS A 484 4.06 -41.91 30.27
CA LYS A 484 5.33 -41.66 30.96
C LYS A 484 5.21 -41.82 32.48
N ASN A 485 4.08 -41.39 33.04
CA ASN A 485 3.84 -41.39 34.49
C ASN A 485 3.18 -42.67 35.00
N THR A 486 2.65 -43.52 34.11
CA THR A 486 2.04 -44.79 34.51
C THR A 486 3.13 -45.76 34.93
N GLU A 487 3.29 -45.94 36.24
CA GLU A 487 4.11 -47.00 36.79
C GLU A 487 3.41 -48.35 36.57
N ILE A 488 4.13 -49.29 35.95
CA ILE A 488 3.59 -50.60 35.65
C ILE A 488 3.99 -51.56 36.77
N ASN A 489 3.19 -51.56 37.84
CA ASN A 489 3.44 -52.39 39.02
C ASN A 489 2.16 -53.08 39.53
N PRO A 490 1.55 -54.00 38.76
CA PRO A 490 0.33 -54.67 39.19
C PRO A 490 0.56 -55.62 40.36
N TYR A 491 0.06 -55.24 41.53
CA TYR A 491 -0.12 -56.13 42.67
C TYR A 491 -1.50 -56.77 42.65
N LEU A 492 -1.64 -57.95 43.28
CA LEU A 492 -2.95 -58.56 43.46
C LEU A 492 -3.88 -57.67 44.30
N ALA A 493 -3.30 -56.90 45.24
CA ALA A 493 -3.99 -55.88 46.03
C ALA A 493 -4.73 -54.82 45.19
N ASP A 494 -4.36 -54.64 43.93
CA ASP A 494 -4.95 -53.62 43.05
C ASP A 494 -5.93 -54.22 42.04
N ALA A 495 -6.10 -55.55 42.01
CA ALA A 495 -6.92 -56.23 41.01
C ALA A 495 -8.41 -55.88 41.15
N PRO A 496 -9.23 -56.04 40.10
CA PRO A 496 -10.68 -55.88 40.18
C PRO A 496 -11.25 -56.72 41.30
N ARG A 497 -12.29 -56.20 41.96
CA ARG A 497 -12.94 -56.87 43.09
C ARG A 497 -13.39 -58.27 42.72
N GLU A 498 -13.87 -58.48 41.50
CA GLU A 498 -14.34 -59.78 41.02
C GLU A 498 -13.20 -60.81 40.98
N ILE A 499 -12.01 -60.41 40.49
CA ILE A 499 -10.82 -61.26 40.45
C ILE A 499 -10.31 -61.51 41.87
N LYS A 500 -10.28 -60.47 42.71
CA LYS A 500 -9.91 -60.60 44.13
C LYS A 500 -10.84 -61.55 44.88
N GLU A 501 -12.15 -61.37 44.77
CA GLU A 501 -13.17 -62.18 45.45
C GLU A 501 -13.18 -63.61 44.91
N GLU A 502 -12.94 -63.81 43.62
CA GLU A 502 -12.77 -65.15 43.03
C GLU A 502 -11.53 -65.85 43.60
N MET A 503 -10.38 -65.15 43.64
CA MET A 503 -9.16 -65.69 44.24
C MET A 503 -9.36 -65.93 45.75
N LEU A 504 -9.98 -65.00 46.47
CA LEU A 504 -10.37 -65.12 47.88
C LEU A 504 -11.24 -66.35 48.13
N ALA A 505 -12.26 -66.59 47.30
CA ALA A 505 -13.13 -67.76 47.42
C ALA A 505 -12.35 -69.06 47.22
N LYS A 506 -11.44 -69.08 46.24
CA LYS A 506 -10.54 -70.22 45.99
C LYS A 506 -9.54 -70.44 47.16
N PHE A 507 -9.02 -69.38 47.76
CA PHE A 507 -8.10 -69.47 48.93
C PHE A 507 -8.80 -69.81 50.24
N ARG A 508 -10.04 -69.36 50.47
CA ARG A 508 -10.84 -69.77 51.64
C ARG A 508 -11.10 -71.28 51.68
N GLY A 509 -11.12 -71.94 50.52
CA GLY A 509 -11.20 -73.40 50.41
C GLY A 509 -9.89 -74.14 50.78
N LEU A 510 -8.79 -73.42 51.04
CA LEU A 510 -7.47 -73.99 51.32
C LEU A 510 -7.03 -73.88 52.78
N ASN A 511 -7.47 -72.86 53.54
CA ASN A 511 -7.06 -72.67 54.94
C ASN A 511 -8.14 -71.96 55.77
N ARG A 512 -8.30 -72.33 57.05
CA ARG A 512 -9.20 -71.65 58.02
C ARG A 512 -8.71 -70.24 58.38
N ASN A 513 -7.42 -69.95 58.26
CA ASN A 513 -6.82 -68.62 58.48
C ASN A 513 -6.65 -67.82 57.17
N SER A 514 -7.69 -67.80 56.34
CA SER A 514 -7.64 -67.18 54.99
C SER A 514 -7.30 -65.69 54.96
N LEU A 515 -7.42 -64.93 56.06
CA LEU A 515 -7.12 -63.49 56.10
C LEU A 515 -5.62 -63.18 56.06
N GLU A 516 -4.78 -63.87 56.84
CA GLU A 516 -3.33 -63.61 56.90
C GLU A 516 -2.64 -63.97 55.58
N LEU A 517 -3.07 -65.06 54.95
CA LEU A 517 -2.56 -65.46 53.62
C LEU A 517 -2.87 -64.39 52.57
N MET A 518 -4.01 -63.70 52.70
CA MET A 518 -4.46 -62.69 51.76
C MET A 518 -3.71 -61.38 51.90
N ASP A 519 -3.37 -60.95 53.11
CA ASP A 519 -2.51 -59.76 53.31
C ASP A 519 -1.16 -59.94 52.62
N VAL A 520 -0.68 -61.18 52.55
CA VAL A 520 0.60 -61.48 51.92
C VAL A 520 0.46 -61.67 50.42
N LEU A 521 -0.55 -62.39 49.96
CA LEU A 521 -0.85 -62.51 48.53
C LEU A 521 -1.17 -61.14 47.90
N ALA A 522 -1.76 -60.22 48.66
CA ALA A 522 -1.99 -58.84 48.25
C ALA A 522 -0.66 -58.12 47.94
N THR A 523 0.43 -58.45 48.65
CA THR A 523 1.78 -57.90 48.38
C THR A 523 2.55 -58.63 47.29
N VAL A 524 2.01 -59.73 46.74
CA VAL A 524 2.68 -60.47 45.66
C VAL A 524 2.48 -59.72 44.34
N PRO A 525 3.56 -59.30 43.67
CA PRO A 525 3.47 -58.77 42.31
C PRO A 525 3.01 -59.87 41.35
N LEU A 526 2.10 -59.52 40.44
CA LEU A 526 1.44 -60.47 39.54
C LEU A 526 2.30 -60.95 38.37
N PHE A 527 3.54 -60.49 38.29
CA PHE A 527 4.51 -60.82 37.26
C PHE A 527 5.82 -61.18 37.93
N ASN A 528 6.59 -62.01 37.22
CA ASN A 528 7.84 -62.52 37.74
C ASN A 528 8.87 -61.39 37.86
N VAL A 529 8.93 -60.72 39.01
CA VAL A 529 10.15 -60.03 39.44
C VAL A 529 11.17 -61.16 39.55
N ASP A 530 12.20 -61.15 38.70
CA ASP A 530 13.30 -62.10 38.79
C ASP A 530 13.67 -62.26 40.28
N PRO A 531 13.43 -63.43 40.92
CA PRO A 531 13.61 -63.58 42.36
C PRO A 531 15.05 -63.23 42.79
N ALA A 532 16.01 -63.45 41.89
CA ALA A 532 17.41 -63.05 42.04
C ALA A 532 17.63 -61.53 42.19
N LYS A 533 16.63 -60.71 41.84
CA LYS A 533 16.67 -59.24 41.90
C LYS A 533 15.78 -58.65 43.01
N ASN A 534 14.95 -59.44 43.68
CA ASN A 534 14.19 -59.00 44.84
C ASN A 534 14.14 -60.09 45.93
N PRO A 535 15.28 -60.39 46.56
CA PRO A 535 15.37 -61.41 47.60
C PRO A 535 14.47 -61.11 48.80
N THR A 536 14.13 -59.83 49.07
CA THR A 536 13.24 -59.44 50.19
C THR A 536 11.79 -59.88 49.97
N LEU A 537 11.31 -59.87 48.73
CA LEU A 537 9.97 -60.37 48.41
C LEU A 537 9.91 -61.89 48.53
N GLU A 538 10.94 -62.58 48.01
CA GLU A 538 11.08 -64.02 48.18
C GLU A 538 11.17 -64.40 49.66
N LEU A 539 11.95 -63.65 50.45
CA LEU A 539 12.05 -63.81 51.90
C LEU A 539 10.73 -63.54 52.61
N ARG A 540 9.95 -62.51 52.25
CA ARG A 540 8.63 -62.22 52.85
C ARG A 540 7.59 -63.28 52.51
N ILE A 541 7.57 -63.74 51.26
CA ILE A 541 6.72 -64.86 50.83
C ILE A 541 7.10 -66.09 51.66
N GLN A 542 8.40 -66.40 51.75
CA GLN A 542 8.90 -67.48 52.58
C GLN A 542 8.55 -67.30 54.06
N GLU A 543 8.84 -66.16 54.70
CA GLU A 543 8.60 -65.86 56.11
C GLU A 543 7.12 -65.98 56.50
N THR A 544 6.23 -65.41 55.69
CA THR A 544 4.79 -65.50 55.94
C THR A 544 4.32 -66.95 55.86
N LEU A 545 4.84 -67.69 54.89
CA LEU A 545 4.44 -69.07 54.66
C LEU A 545 5.19 -70.04 55.60
N SER A 546 6.28 -69.56 56.22
CA SER A 546 7.08 -70.24 57.24
C SER A 546 6.56 -70.06 58.66
N TYR A 547 5.68 -69.06 58.90
CA TYR A 547 5.04 -68.89 60.21
C TYR A 547 4.37 -70.21 60.60
N PRO A 548 4.74 -70.83 61.73
CA PRO A 548 4.06 -72.01 62.20
C PRO A 548 2.61 -71.61 62.41
N ILE A 549 1.68 -72.28 61.73
CA ILE A 549 0.30 -72.34 62.19
C ILE A 549 0.44 -72.85 63.62
N TYR A 550 0.25 -71.97 64.60
CA TYR A 550 0.20 -72.40 65.99
C TYR A 550 -0.86 -73.50 66.01
N ALA A 551 -0.41 -74.73 66.28
CA ALA A 551 -1.27 -75.84 66.60
C ALA A 551 -1.89 -75.55 67.95
N THR A 552 -2.77 -74.56 68.01
CA THR A 552 -3.69 -74.40 69.12
C THR A 552 -4.73 -75.51 68.99
N ASP A 553 -4.49 -76.53 69.81
CA ASP A 553 -5.49 -77.43 70.37
C ASP A 553 -5.88 -78.69 69.57
N LEU A 554 -4.89 -79.43 69.05
CA LEU A 554 -5.07 -80.85 68.68
C LEU A 554 -4.89 -81.83 69.86
N THR A 555 -4.67 -81.35 71.08
CA THR A 555 -4.59 -82.17 72.30
C THR A 555 -5.95 -82.66 72.82
N LYS A 556 -7.08 -82.32 72.19
CA LYS A 556 -8.43 -82.79 72.61
C LYS A 556 -9.02 -83.95 71.82
N PHE A 557 -8.25 -84.63 70.96
CA PHE A 557 -8.76 -85.75 70.15
C PHE A 557 -8.15 -87.12 70.43
N ASN A 558 -7.58 -87.32 71.62
CA ASN A 558 -7.31 -88.65 72.16
C ASN A 558 -7.62 -88.68 73.66
N GLN A 559 -8.91 -88.65 73.99
CA GLN A 559 -9.53 -89.32 75.14
C GLN A 559 -11.01 -89.50 74.88
#